data_AF-A0A2P2GLJ3-F1
#
_entry.id   AF-A0A2P2GLJ3-F1
#
_cell.length_a   1.000
_cell.length_b   1.000
_cell.length_c   1.000
_cell.angle_alpha   90.00
_cell.angle_beta   90.00
_cell.angle_gamma   90.00
#
_symmetry.space_group_name_H-M   'P 1'
#
loop_
_entity.id
_entity.type
_entity.pdbx_description
1 polymer ?
#
loop_
_entity_poly.entity_id
_entity_poly.type
_entity_poly.pdbx_seq_one_letter_code
_entity_poly.pdbx_strand_id
1 'polypeptide(L)'
;MVSDVHGNTGALAKAGEGADALICLGDLVLFLDYADHARGIFPDLFGVENADLIVELRTARRFDEARDLGRRLWGELGIDRATAIESAVRRQYAEMFAAFPTPTYATYGNVDIPGLWPEYAGPGTTVLDGERIELGGLVFGFVGGGLHSPMRTPYEISEEEYAAKVEALGEVDVLCSHIPPDVPELTYDTVARRFERGSRALLDAIHRVRPRYALFGHVHQPLARRMRIGGTECVNVGHFAATGRPWTLEW
;
A
#
# COMPACT_ATOMS: atom_id res chain seq x y z
N MET A 1 5.52 -5.83 -11.03
CA MET A 1 5.51 -5.13 -9.73
C MET A 1 4.20 -4.37 -9.56
N VAL A 2 3.64 -4.38 -8.35
CA VAL A 2 2.35 -3.75 -8.03
C VAL A 2 2.41 -3.10 -6.64
N SER A 3 1.56 -2.11 -6.39
CA SER A 3 1.26 -1.53 -5.08
C SER A 3 -0.17 -0.98 -5.09
N ASP A 4 -0.74 -0.73 -3.91
CA ASP A 4 -2.10 -0.20 -3.75
C ASP A 4 -3.11 -1.12 -4.44
N VAL A 5 -3.10 -2.40 -4.05
CA VAL A 5 -3.87 -3.49 -4.68
C VAL A 5 -5.35 -3.38 -4.36
N HIS A 6 -5.67 -2.96 -3.13
CA HIS A 6 -7.01 -2.72 -2.59
C HIS A 6 -8.09 -3.65 -3.17
N GLY A 7 -7.95 -4.95 -2.88
CA GLY A 7 -8.99 -5.91 -3.20
C GLY A 7 -9.09 -6.34 -4.67
N ASN A 8 -8.20 -5.92 -5.58
CA ASN A 8 -8.26 -6.31 -6.99
C ASN A 8 -7.65 -7.71 -7.26
N THR A 9 -8.25 -8.75 -6.68
CA THR A 9 -7.83 -10.17 -6.85
C THR A 9 -7.79 -10.61 -8.32
N GLY A 10 -8.80 -10.22 -9.10
CA GLY A 10 -8.95 -10.68 -10.48
C GLY A 10 -7.78 -10.25 -11.38
N ALA A 11 -7.31 -9.01 -11.22
CA ALA A 11 -6.11 -8.55 -11.91
C ALA A 11 -4.82 -9.09 -11.26
N LEU A 12 -4.79 -9.19 -9.93
CA LEU A 12 -3.62 -9.70 -9.19
C LEU A 12 -3.24 -11.12 -9.61
N ALA A 13 -4.23 -12.00 -9.79
CA ALA A 13 -4.03 -13.39 -10.23
C ALA A 13 -3.31 -13.50 -11.59
N LYS A 14 -3.39 -12.46 -12.42
CA LYS A 14 -2.76 -12.39 -13.74
C LYS A 14 -1.50 -11.51 -13.76
N ALA A 15 -1.19 -10.84 -12.65
CA ALA A 15 -0.13 -9.84 -12.60
C ALA A 15 1.29 -10.43 -12.77
N GLY A 16 1.44 -11.74 -12.59
CA GLY A 16 2.70 -12.47 -12.81
C GLY A 16 2.81 -13.15 -14.18
N GLU A 17 1.81 -13.02 -15.07
CA GLU A 17 1.87 -13.66 -16.39
C GLU A 17 3.08 -13.15 -17.20
N GLY A 18 4.00 -14.06 -17.53
CA GLY A 18 5.21 -13.75 -18.30
C GLY A 18 6.36 -13.14 -17.48
N ALA A 19 6.24 -13.07 -16.15
CA ALA A 19 7.30 -12.59 -15.26
C ALA A 19 7.94 -13.75 -14.47
N ASP A 20 9.22 -13.61 -14.12
CA ASP A 20 9.92 -14.58 -13.26
C ASP A 20 9.40 -14.57 -11.81
N ALA A 21 8.90 -13.41 -11.35
CA ALA A 21 8.33 -13.23 -10.03
C ALA A 21 7.39 -12.01 -10.00
N LEU A 22 6.43 -12.02 -9.07
CA LEU A 22 5.70 -10.82 -8.68
C LEU A 22 6.39 -10.15 -7.49
N ILE A 23 6.49 -8.81 -7.53
CA ILE A 23 6.77 -8.00 -6.35
C ILE A 23 5.53 -7.16 -6.02
N CYS A 24 5.06 -7.25 -4.77
CA CYS A 24 3.90 -6.51 -4.26
C CYS A 24 4.31 -5.59 -3.11
N LEU A 25 4.08 -4.28 -3.26
CA LEU A 25 4.48 -3.25 -2.30
C LEU A 25 3.31 -2.78 -1.43
N GLY A 26 2.47 -3.71 -0.99
CA GLY A 26 1.47 -3.48 0.03
C GLY A 26 0.14 -2.89 -0.42
N ASP A 27 -0.65 -2.55 0.59
CA ASP A 27 -2.01 -2.03 0.53
C ASP A 27 -2.98 -3.01 -0.14
N LEU A 28 -3.12 -4.17 0.50
CA LEU A 28 -4.05 -5.22 0.05
C LEU A 28 -5.50 -4.94 0.44
N VAL A 29 -5.71 -4.34 1.62
CA VAL A 29 -7.03 -4.11 2.21
C VAL A 29 -7.78 -3.00 1.47
N LEU A 30 -9.03 -3.27 1.08
CA LEU A 30 -9.97 -2.27 0.58
C LEU A 30 -10.99 -1.92 1.67
N PHE A 31 -10.84 -0.76 2.30
CA PHE A 31 -11.81 -0.30 3.28
C PHE A 31 -13.05 0.33 2.63
N LEU A 32 -12.88 1.22 1.66
CA LEU A 32 -13.95 1.89 0.93
C LEU A 32 -13.42 2.31 -0.44
N ASP A 33 -14.12 1.91 -1.50
CA ASP A 33 -13.83 2.32 -2.87
C ASP A 33 -14.62 3.59 -3.21
N TYR A 34 -13.94 4.60 -3.78
CA TYR A 34 -14.55 5.88 -4.18
C TYR A 34 -15.09 5.89 -5.62
N ALA A 35 -14.83 4.83 -6.39
CA ALA A 35 -15.36 4.65 -7.74
C ALA A 35 -16.56 3.69 -7.77
N ASP A 36 -16.54 2.66 -6.91
CA ASP A 36 -17.61 1.68 -6.77
C ASP A 36 -17.96 1.47 -5.28
N HIS A 37 -18.96 2.21 -4.80
CA HIS A 37 -19.30 2.25 -3.37
C HIS A 37 -19.88 0.94 -2.84
N ALA A 38 -20.14 -0.05 -3.69
CA ALA A 38 -20.54 -1.39 -3.26
C ALA A 38 -19.35 -2.26 -2.81
N ARG A 39 -18.11 -1.80 -2.99
CA ARG A 39 -16.89 -2.57 -2.70
C ARG A 39 -16.19 -2.11 -1.42
N GLY A 40 -15.72 -3.09 -0.65
CA GLY A 40 -14.85 -2.90 0.51
C GLY A 40 -15.52 -3.17 1.84
N ILE A 41 -14.75 -3.04 2.92
CA ILE A 41 -15.20 -3.34 4.29
C ILE A 41 -16.36 -2.43 4.72
N PHE A 42 -16.36 -1.16 4.33
CA PHE A 42 -17.36 -0.19 4.76
C PHE A 42 -18.77 -0.54 4.28
N PRO A 43 -19.04 -0.75 2.97
CA PRO A 43 -20.37 -1.18 2.53
C PRO A 43 -20.75 -2.57 3.05
N ASP A 44 -19.80 -3.49 3.25
CA ASP A 44 -20.09 -4.80 3.86
C ASP A 44 -20.64 -4.67 5.29
N LEU A 45 -20.12 -3.70 6.06
CA LEU A 45 -20.53 -3.47 7.45
C LEU A 45 -21.76 -2.58 7.57
N PHE A 46 -21.90 -1.58 6.71
CA PHE A 46 -22.86 -0.48 6.90
C PHE A 46 -23.86 -0.33 5.75
N GLY A 47 -23.76 -1.12 4.68
CA GLY A 47 -24.61 -1.01 3.49
C GLY A 47 -24.13 0.04 2.49
N VAL A 48 -24.52 -0.16 1.24
CA VAL A 48 -24.11 0.68 0.09
C VAL A 48 -24.65 2.10 0.21
N GLU A 49 -25.86 2.28 0.73
CA GLU A 49 -26.47 3.61 0.89
C GLU A 49 -25.66 4.50 1.86
N ASN A 50 -25.09 3.90 2.91
CA ASN A 50 -24.21 4.63 3.82
C ASN A 50 -22.83 4.88 3.18
N ALA A 51 -22.38 4.00 2.29
CA ALA A 51 -21.16 4.21 1.51
C ALA A 51 -21.32 5.39 0.53
N ASP A 52 -22.45 5.47 -0.18
CA ASP A 52 -22.82 6.61 -1.02
C ASP A 52 -22.79 7.91 -0.21
N LEU A 53 -23.47 7.92 0.94
CA LEU A 53 -23.57 9.11 1.78
C LEU A 53 -22.20 9.56 2.33
N ILE A 54 -21.37 8.64 2.82
CA ILE A 54 -20.06 9.03 3.39
C ILE A 54 -19.11 9.54 2.29
N VAL A 55 -19.17 8.98 1.08
CA VAL A 55 -18.38 9.46 -0.06
C VAL A 55 -18.87 10.83 -0.51
N GLU A 56 -20.19 11.06 -0.60
CA GLU A 56 -20.77 12.36 -0.91
C GLU A 56 -20.28 13.44 0.07
N LEU A 57 -20.41 13.18 1.37
CA LEU A 57 -20.01 14.13 2.42
C LEU A 57 -18.52 14.47 2.35
N ARG A 58 -17.66 13.47 2.15
CA ARG A 58 -16.20 13.68 2.05
C ARG A 58 -15.82 14.44 0.78
N THR A 59 -16.44 14.11 -0.34
CA THR A 59 -16.23 14.80 -1.63
C THR A 59 -16.65 16.26 -1.55
N ALA A 60 -17.77 16.54 -0.87
CA ALA A 60 -18.26 17.88 -0.59
C ALA A 60 -17.50 18.59 0.55
N ARG A 61 -16.47 17.97 1.13
CA ARG A 61 -15.66 18.49 2.27
C ARG A 61 -16.46 18.75 3.55
N ARG A 62 -17.61 18.10 3.70
CA ARG A 62 -18.48 18.14 4.90
C ARG A 62 -17.96 17.14 5.96
N PHE A 63 -16.72 17.35 6.41
CA PHE A 63 -15.99 16.38 7.24
C PHE A 63 -16.61 16.17 8.63
N ASP A 64 -17.22 17.20 9.22
CA ASP A 64 -17.89 17.08 10.52
C ASP A 64 -19.09 16.12 10.43
N GLU A 65 -19.92 16.29 9.40
CA GLU A 65 -21.07 15.43 9.13
C GLU A 65 -20.65 14.00 8.78
N ALA A 66 -19.56 13.84 8.01
CA ALA A 66 -19.00 12.51 7.74
C ALA A 66 -18.50 11.81 9.01
N ARG A 67 -17.93 12.56 9.97
CA ARG A 67 -17.53 12.03 11.29
C ARG A 67 -18.74 11.66 12.14
N ASP A 68 -19.80 12.45 12.09
CA ASP A 68 -21.05 12.18 12.82
C ASP A 68 -21.75 10.93 12.30
N LEU A 69 -21.83 10.79 10.97
CA LEU A 69 -22.29 9.57 10.31
C LEU A 69 -21.48 8.36 10.77
N GLY A 70 -20.15 8.45 10.70
CA GLY A 70 -19.28 7.36 11.15
C GLY A 70 -19.50 6.99 12.62
N ARG A 71 -19.57 7.98 13.52
CA ARG A 71 -19.82 7.74 14.95
C ARG A 71 -21.15 7.01 15.18
N ARG A 72 -22.20 7.40 14.47
CA ARG A 72 -23.52 6.76 14.54
C ARG A 72 -23.46 5.31 14.07
N LEU A 73 -22.93 5.07 12.86
CA LEU A 73 -22.84 3.72 12.27
C LEU A 73 -22.04 2.76 13.14
N TRP A 74 -20.88 3.20 13.66
CA TRP A 74 -20.09 2.38 14.58
C TRP A 74 -20.79 2.12 15.92
N GLY A 75 -21.62 3.06 16.40
CA GLY A 75 -22.42 2.88 17.61
C GLY A 75 -23.58 1.90 17.45
N GLU A 76 -24.10 1.73 16.23
CA GLU A 76 -25.23 0.85 15.90
C GLU A 76 -24.81 -0.59 15.57
N LEU A 77 -23.53 -0.83 15.22
CA LEU A 77 -23.03 -2.10 14.68
C LEU A 77 -23.12 -3.30 15.67
N GLY A 78 -23.30 -3.06 16.96
CA GLY A 78 -23.51 -4.11 17.98
C GLY A 78 -22.29 -5.01 18.26
N ILE A 79 -21.19 -4.83 17.55
CA ILE A 79 -19.89 -5.46 17.76
C ILE A 79 -18.81 -4.37 17.89
N ASP A 80 -17.73 -4.68 18.59
CA ASP A 80 -16.64 -3.71 18.71
C ASP A 80 -15.96 -3.47 17.36
N ARG A 81 -15.53 -2.23 17.15
CA ARG A 81 -14.95 -1.78 15.88
C ARG A 81 -13.69 -2.56 15.48
N ALA A 82 -12.83 -2.93 16.45
CA ALA A 82 -11.58 -3.59 16.14
C ALA A 82 -11.84 -5.02 15.62
N THR A 83 -12.70 -5.76 16.32
CA THR A 83 -13.14 -7.11 15.91
C THR A 83 -13.85 -7.09 14.56
N ALA A 84 -14.72 -6.09 14.31
CA ALA A 84 -15.41 -5.94 13.03
C ALA A 84 -14.43 -5.75 11.86
N ILE A 85 -13.46 -4.85 12.03
CA ILE A 85 -12.43 -4.55 11.02
C ILE A 85 -11.53 -5.76 10.83
N GLU A 86 -11.00 -6.35 11.90
CA GLU A 86 -10.12 -7.51 11.79
C GLU A 86 -10.82 -8.68 11.09
N SER A 87 -12.07 -8.98 11.45
CA SER A 87 -12.85 -10.04 10.81
C SER A 87 -13.03 -9.81 9.31
N ALA A 88 -13.23 -8.55 8.89
CA ALA A 88 -13.38 -8.20 7.49
C ALA A 88 -12.05 -8.24 6.73
N VAL A 89 -10.96 -7.76 7.34
CA VAL A 89 -9.59 -7.86 6.79
C VAL A 89 -9.20 -9.32 6.59
N ARG A 90 -9.47 -10.20 7.56
CA ARG A 90 -9.20 -11.63 7.47
C ARG A 90 -9.87 -12.30 6.27
N ARG A 91 -11.10 -11.88 5.92
CA ARG A 91 -11.80 -12.36 4.70
C ARG A 91 -11.09 -11.88 3.43
N GLN A 92 -10.75 -10.59 3.36
CA GLN A 92 -10.02 -10.07 2.21
C GLN A 92 -8.64 -10.72 2.06
N TYR A 93 -7.91 -10.97 3.15
CA TYR A 93 -6.61 -11.65 3.10
C TYR A 93 -6.69 -13.07 2.59
N ALA A 94 -7.72 -13.85 2.95
CA ALA A 94 -7.91 -15.18 2.38
C ALA A 94 -7.99 -15.13 0.84
N GLU A 95 -8.71 -14.15 0.29
CA GLU A 95 -8.83 -13.99 -1.17
C GLU A 95 -7.55 -13.42 -1.81
N MET A 96 -6.94 -12.38 -1.21
CA MET A 96 -5.74 -11.73 -1.75
C MET A 96 -4.56 -12.70 -1.81
N PHE A 97 -4.29 -13.42 -0.72
CA PHE A 97 -3.15 -14.34 -0.68
C PHE A 97 -3.38 -15.55 -1.59
N ALA A 98 -4.62 -16.02 -1.74
CA ALA A 98 -4.94 -17.06 -2.71
C ALA A 98 -4.77 -16.59 -4.17
N ALA A 99 -4.87 -15.29 -4.43
CA ALA A 99 -4.68 -14.70 -5.75
C ALA A 99 -3.23 -14.36 -6.08
N PHE A 100 -2.27 -14.49 -5.14
CA PHE A 100 -0.88 -14.18 -5.44
C PHE A 100 -0.27 -15.18 -6.45
N PRO A 101 0.35 -14.70 -7.54
CA PRO A 101 1.20 -15.52 -8.39
C PRO A 101 2.36 -16.14 -7.60
N THR A 102 2.92 -17.24 -8.10
CA THR A 102 4.11 -17.86 -7.50
C THR A 102 5.29 -17.79 -8.48
N PRO A 103 6.48 -17.30 -8.08
CA PRO A 103 6.79 -16.72 -6.76
C PRO A 103 6.31 -15.26 -6.59
N THR A 104 5.92 -14.89 -5.38
CA THR A 104 5.64 -13.51 -4.95
C THR A 104 6.57 -13.10 -3.81
N TYR A 105 7.17 -11.91 -3.94
CA TYR A 105 7.86 -11.21 -2.86
C TYR A 105 7.03 -9.99 -2.47
N ALA A 106 6.59 -9.94 -1.21
CA ALA A 106 5.65 -8.93 -0.75
C ALA A 106 6.18 -8.16 0.44
N THR A 107 5.92 -6.86 0.47
CA THR A 107 5.90 -6.08 1.70
C THR A 107 4.51 -5.49 1.89
N TYR A 108 4.19 -5.09 3.11
CA TYR A 108 2.87 -4.59 3.49
C TYR A 108 2.81 -3.07 3.39
N GLY A 109 1.61 -2.53 3.23
CA GLY A 109 1.38 -1.09 3.20
C GLY A 109 0.83 -0.55 4.53
N ASN A 110 0.39 0.70 4.54
CA ASN A 110 -0.07 1.34 5.77
C ASN A 110 -1.50 0.93 6.16
N VAL A 111 -2.30 0.39 5.23
CA VAL A 111 -3.63 -0.15 5.55
C VAL A 111 -3.65 -1.63 5.93
N ASP A 112 -2.52 -2.31 5.81
CA ASP A 112 -2.40 -3.73 6.12
C ASP A 112 -2.21 -4.00 7.62
N ILE A 113 -2.43 -5.25 8.05
CA ILE A 113 -2.19 -5.74 9.40
C ILE A 113 -1.10 -6.82 9.35
N PRO A 114 0.20 -6.45 9.41
CA PRO A 114 1.31 -7.38 9.20
C PRO A 114 1.32 -8.56 10.16
N GLY A 115 0.84 -8.37 11.39
CA GLY A 115 0.74 -9.45 12.38
C GLY A 115 -0.14 -10.63 11.94
N LEU A 116 -1.02 -10.44 10.96
CA LEU A 116 -1.88 -11.49 10.40
C LEU A 116 -1.24 -12.19 9.19
N TRP A 117 -0.32 -11.54 8.48
CA TRP A 117 0.23 -12.06 7.22
C TRP A 117 0.86 -13.46 7.33
N PRO A 118 1.56 -13.83 8.43
CA PRO A 118 2.08 -15.20 8.60
C PRO A 118 1.02 -16.30 8.59
N GLU A 119 -0.25 -15.98 8.86
CA GLU A 119 -1.35 -16.95 8.80
C GLU A 119 -1.75 -17.28 7.35
N TYR A 120 -1.40 -16.42 6.38
CA TYR A 120 -1.83 -16.51 4.98
C TYR A 120 -0.66 -16.73 4.01
N ALA A 121 0.55 -16.26 4.35
CA ALA A 121 1.74 -16.45 3.54
C ALA A 121 2.14 -17.94 3.51
N GLY A 122 1.81 -18.62 2.41
CA GLY A 122 2.16 -20.01 2.15
C GLY A 122 3.39 -20.17 1.25
N PRO A 123 3.73 -21.43 0.89
CA PRO A 123 4.76 -21.70 -0.10
C PRO A 123 4.56 -20.88 -1.38
N GLY A 124 5.60 -20.18 -1.84
CA GLY A 124 5.55 -19.32 -3.01
C GLY A 124 5.28 -17.84 -2.73
N THR A 125 4.93 -17.46 -1.49
CA THR A 125 4.86 -16.05 -1.06
C THR A 125 5.88 -15.80 0.04
N THR A 126 6.79 -14.87 -0.20
CA THR A 126 7.81 -14.43 0.78
C THR A 126 7.51 -13.01 1.22
N VAL A 127 7.28 -12.82 2.51
CA VAL A 127 7.06 -11.50 3.11
C VAL A 127 8.40 -10.94 3.57
N LEU A 128 8.70 -9.69 3.24
CA LEU A 128 9.98 -9.03 3.50
C LEU A 128 9.76 -7.63 4.09
N ASP A 129 10.46 -7.29 5.17
CA ASP A 129 10.45 -5.95 5.75
C ASP A 129 11.72 -5.67 6.57
N GLY A 130 12.49 -4.65 6.19
CA GLY A 130 13.86 -4.46 6.67
C GLY A 130 14.82 -5.55 6.19
N GLU A 131 14.42 -6.29 5.16
CA GLU A 131 15.09 -7.48 4.65
C GLU A 131 15.44 -7.35 3.16
N ARG A 132 16.33 -8.23 2.70
CA ARG A 132 16.83 -8.25 1.32
C ARG A 132 16.80 -9.63 0.71
N ILE A 133 16.70 -9.67 -0.61
CA ILE A 133 16.86 -10.87 -1.42
C ILE A 133 17.70 -10.57 -2.66
N GLU A 134 18.27 -11.62 -3.24
CA GLU A 134 18.78 -11.57 -4.62
C GLU A 134 17.74 -12.17 -5.57
N LEU A 135 17.46 -11.46 -6.65
CA LEU A 135 16.58 -11.92 -7.73
C LEU A 135 17.15 -11.39 -9.05
N GLY A 136 17.34 -12.27 -10.04
CA GLY A 136 17.82 -11.85 -11.36
C GLY A 136 19.22 -11.22 -11.35
N GLY A 137 20.06 -11.51 -10.35
CA GLY A 137 21.38 -10.88 -10.19
C GLY A 137 21.35 -9.46 -9.63
N LEU A 138 20.20 -8.99 -9.12
CA LEU A 138 20.04 -7.72 -8.42
C LEU A 138 19.69 -7.95 -6.95
N VAL A 139 20.18 -7.08 -6.08
CA VAL A 139 19.79 -7.07 -4.66
C VAL A 139 18.58 -6.16 -4.47
N PHE A 140 17.46 -6.73 -4.03
CA PHE A 140 16.24 -6.01 -3.68
C PHE A 140 16.14 -5.86 -2.16
N GLY A 141 15.88 -4.65 -1.67
CA GLY A 141 15.57 -4.40 -0.26
C GLY A 141 14.15 -3.90 -0.07
N PHE A 142 13.49 -4.32 1.01
CA PHE A 142 12.05 -4.11 1.23
C PHE A 142 11.78 -3.34 2.52
N VAL A 143 10.94 -2.32 2.46
CA VAL A 143 10.46 -1.57 3.64
C VAL A 143 8.95 -1.35 3.56
N GLY A 144 8.21 -1.99 4.45
CA GLY A 144 6.75 -1.92 4.52
C GLY A 144 6.23 -0.86 5.48
N GLY A 145 4.93 -0.61 5.38
CA GLY A 145 4.18 0.29 6.26
C GLY A 145 4.22 1.76 5.85
N GLY A 146 3.64 2.59 6.70
CA GLY A 146 3.66 4.05 6.56
C GLY A 146 4.13 4.76 7.83
N LEU A 147 4.24 6.08 7.72
CA LEU A 147 4.53 6.94 8.87
C LEU A 147 3.21 7.44 9.48
N HIS A 148 3.25 7.77 10.77
CA HIS A 148 2.10 8.36 11.46
C HIS A 148 1.49 9.53 10.67
N SER A 149 0.19 9.43 10.45
CA SER A 149 -0.59 10.39 9.68
C SER A 149 -1.87 10.78 10.43
N PRO A 150 -2.55 11.86 10.03
CA PRO A 150 -3.88 12.19 10.54
C PRO A 150 -4.93 11.10 10.28
N MET A 151 -4.70 10.22 9.29
CA MET A 151 -5.62 9.14 8.92
C MET A 151 -5.57 7.97 9.90
N ARG A 152 -4.44 7.77 10.60
CA ARG A 152 -4.22 6.70 11.59
C ARG A 152 -4.58 5.33 11.04
N THR A 153 -4.00 4.97 9.90
CA THR A 153 -4.25 3.67 9.28
C THR A 153 -3.62 2.53 10.11
N PRO A 154 -4.05 1.27 9.90
CA PRO A 154 -3.66 0.12 10.73
C PRO A 154 -2.16 -0.05 11.02
N TYR A 155 -1.27 0.19 10.05
CA TYR A 155 0.17 0.00 10.23
C TYR A 155 0.97 1.25 9.86
N GLU A 156 0.89 2.23 10.75
CA GLU A 156 1.75 3.41 10.77
C GLU A 156 2.73 3.30 11.94
N ILE A 157 4.01 3.53 11.69
CA ILE A 157 5.09 3.48 12.70
C ILE A 157 5.78 4.83 12.84
N SER A 158 6.65 4.93 13.85
CA SER A 158 7.45 6.14 14.07
C SER A 158 8.48 6.35 12.95
N GLU A 159 8.97 7.60 12.80
CA GLU A 159 10.05 7.90 11.85
C GLU A 159 11.33 7.14 12.21
N GLU A 160 11.59 6.95 13.51
CA GLU A 160 12.75 6.24 14.02
C GLU A 160 12.70 4.74 13.69
N GLU A 161 11.55 4.08 13.91
CA GLU A 161 11.37 2.68 13.55
C GLU A 161 11.48 2.47 12.03
N TYR A 162 10.87 3.36 11.24
CA TYR A 162 10.96 3.30 9.78
C TYR A 162 12.41 3.50 9.30
N ALA A 163 13.12 4.48 9.85
CA ALA A 163 14.52 4.73 9.53
C ALA A 163 15.43 3.54 9.89
N ALA A 164 15.17 2.86 11.01
CA ALA A 164 15.89 1.66 11.39
C ALA A 164 15.73 0.53 10.36
N LYS A 165 14.51 0.33 9.83
CA LYS A 165 14.26 -0.64 8.73
C LYS A 165 15.05 -0.27 7.47
N VAL A 166 15.04 1.00 7.08
CA VAL A 166 15.80 1.49 5.91
C VAL A 166 17.29 1.27 6.08
N GLU A 167 17.84 1.57 7.27
CA GLU A 167 19.27 1.39 7.55
C GLU A 167 19.69 -0.08 7.54
N ALA A 168 18.84 -0.99 8.04
CA ALA A 168 19.10 -2.43 8.04
C ALA A 168 19.32 -3.02 6.65
N LEU A 169 18.81 -2.37 5.59
CA LEU A 169 19.03 -2.80 4.21
C LEU A 169 20.48 -2.66 3.75
N GLY A 170 21.24 -1.67 4.22
CA GLY A 170 22.56 -1.39 3.65
C GLY A 170 22.53 -1.14 2.12
N GLU A 171 23.47 -1.71 1.38
CA GLU A 171 23.54 -1.55 -0.08
C GLU A 171 22.53 -2.46 -0.82
N VAL A 172 21.81 -1.87 -1.78
CA VAL A 172 20.81 -2.53 -2.64
C VAL A 172 20.85 -1.95 -4.06
N ASP A 173 20.52 -2.76 -5.06
CA ASP A 173 20.31 -2.29 -6.43
C ASP A 173 18.91 -1.71 -6.63
N VAL A 174 17.92 -2.27 -5.93
CA VAL A 174 16.51 -1.87 -6.00
C VAL A 174 15.94 -1.68 -4.59
N LEU A 175 15.57 -0.45 -4.27
CA LEU A 175 14.88 -0.11 -3.03
C LEU A 175 13.36 -0.20 -3.24
N CYS A 176 12.72 -1.17 -2.60
CA CYS A 176 11.28 -1.36 -2.61
C CYS A 176 10.68 -0.86 -1.30
N SER A 177 9.79 0.12 -1.36
CA SER A 177 9.08 0.62 -0.18
C SER A 177 7.59 0.72 -0.46
N HIS A 178 6.74 0.73 0.57
CA HIS A 178 5.34 1.10 0.35
C HIS A 178 5.18 2.60 0.10
N ILE A 179 5.60 3.45 1.05
CA ILE A 179 5.55 4.92 0.92
C ILE A 179 6.68 5.47 0.03
N PRO A 180 6.48 6.63 -0.63
CA PRO A 180 7.52 7.28 -1.43
C PRO A 180 8.65 7.90 -0.59
N PRO A 181 9.82 8.18 -1.19
CA PRO A 181 10.75 9.15 -0.60
C PRO A 181 10.09 10.54 -0.51
N ASP A 182 10.49 11.33 0.48
CA ASP A 182 9.87 12.64 0.76
C ASP A 182 10.25 13.71 -0.27
N VAL A 183 9.60 13.66 -1.43
CA VAL A 183 9.80 14.57 -2.56
C VAL A 183 8.44 15.07 -3.05
N PRO A 184 8.20 16.40 -3.13
CA PRO A 184 6.89 16.98 -3.44
C PRO A 184 6.24 16.41 -4.71
N GLU A 185 7.02 16.17 -5.77
CA GLU A 185 6.54 15.62 -7.03
C GLU A 185 6.04 14.18 -6.90
N LEU A 186 6.60 13.42 -5.97
CA LEU A 186 6.23 12.02 -5.71
C LEU A 186 5.14 11.89 -4.64
N THR A 187 5.02 12.88 -3.75
CA THR A 187 4.10 12.85 -2.59
C THR A 187 2.79 13.61 -2.80
N TYR A 188 2.71 14.51 -3.78
CA TYR A 188 1.49 15.28 -4.02
C TYR A 188 0.45 14.45 -4.78
N ASP A 189 -0.70 14.20 -4.15
CA ASP A 189 -1.85 13.60 -4.80
C ASP A 189 -2.72 14.67 -5.47
N THR A 190 -2.88 14.56 -6.78
CA THR A 190 -3.56 15.55 -7.63
C THR A 190 -5.09 15.53 -7.49
N VAL A 191 -5.67 14.42 -7.04
CA VAL A 191 -7.12 14.27 -6.83
C VAL A 191 -7.48 14.68 -5.40
N ALA A 192 -6.76 14.15 -4.41
CA ALA A 192 -6.94 14.54 -3.01
C ALA A 192 -6.44 15.98 -2.73
N ARG A 193 -5.62 16.54 -3.63
CA ARG A 193 -5.05 17.89 -3.57
C ARG A 193 -4.29 18.16 -2.28
N ARG A 194 -3.51 17.18 -1.85
CA ARG A 194 -2.70 17.24 -0.62
C ARG A 194 -1.42 16.44 -0.80
N PHE A 195 -0.46 16.69 0.08
CA PHE A 195 0.72 15.85 0.21
C PHE A 195 0.39 14.66 1.10
N GLU A 196 0.65 13.46 0.58
CA GLU A 196 0.76 12.25 1.40
C GLU A 196 2.13 12.20 2.08
N ARG A 197 2.25 11.39 3.13
CA ARG A 197 3.50 11.32 3.91
C ARG A 197 4.54 10.49 3.16
N GLY A 198 5.62 11.12 2.72
CA GLY A 198 6.83 10.45 2.27
C GLY A 198 7.83 10.23 3.41
N SER A 199 8.88 9.45 3.15
CA SER A 199 9.95 9.17 4.10
C SER A 199 11.23 9.91 3.77
N ARG A 200 11.72 10.71 4.72
CA ARG A 200 13.03 11.34 4.64
C ARG A 200 14.17 10.31 4.71
N ALA A 201 14.00 9.24 5.49
CA ALA A 201 14.99 8.16 5.58
C ALA A 201 15.19 7.47 4.22
N LEU A 202 14.11 7.25 3.44
CA LEU A 202 14.22 6.74 2.08
C LEU A 202 14.97 7.72 1.16
N LEU A 203 14.66 9.02 1.23
CA LEU A 203 15.34 10.03 0.43
C LEU A 203 16.85 10.09 0.75
N ASP A 204 17.20 10.07 2.03
CA ASP A 204 18.59 10.06 2.49
C ASP A 204 19.32 8.77 2.05
N ALA A 205 18.64 7.62 2.09
CA ALA A 205 19.17 6.36 1.57
C ALA A 205 19.39 6.40 0.05
N ILE A 206 18.47 6.98 -0.72
CA ILE A 206 18.62 7.18 -2.18
C ILE A 206 19.86 8.02 -2.48
N HIS A 207 20.08 9.12 -1.75
CA HIS A 207 21.26 9.96 -1.95
C HIS A 207 22.57 9.25 -1.59
N ARG A 208 22.56 8.43 -0.53
CA ARG A 208 23.76 7.72 -0.04
C ARG A 208 24.09 6.49 -0.88
N VAL A 209 23.14 5.57 -1.01
CA VAL A 209 23.29 4.25 -1.63
C VAL A 209 23.21 4.35 -3.16
N ARG A 210 22.42 5.30 -3.68
CA ARG A 210 22.19 5.49 -5.12
C ARG A 210 21.78 4.19 -5.83
N PRO A 211 20.71 3.51 -5.36
CA PRO A 211 20.21 2.31 -6.03
C PRO A 211 19.81 2.65 -7.47
N ARG A 212 19.76 1.66 -8.35
CA ARG A 212 19.30 1.85 -9.74
C ARG A 212 17.85 2.29 -9.76
N TYR A 213 17.03 1.69 -8.89
CA TYR A 213 15.61 1.95 -8.77
C TYR A 213 15.17 2.18 -7.32
N ALA A 214 14.21 3.09 -7.14
CA ALA A 214 13.41 3.22 -5.93
C ALA A 214 11.93 3.10 -6.30
N LEU A 215 11.27 2.04 -5.85
CA LEU A 215 9.95 1.62 -6.32
C LEU A 215 8.97 1.61 -5.15
N PHE A 216 7.83 2.27 -5.33
CA PHE A 216 6.87 2.52 -4.24
C PHE A 216 5.43 2.69 -4.73
N GLY A 217 4.47 2.83 -3.82
CA GLY A 217 3.05 3.14 -4.09
C GLY A 217 2.54 4.28 -3.22
N HIS A 218 1.47 4.02 -2.46
CA HIS A 218 0.84 4.88 -1.45
C HIS A 218 0.10 6.10 -2.00
N VAL A 219 0.69 6.82 -2.96
CA VAL A 219 0.07 7.99 -3.59
C VAL A 219 -0.69 7.54 -4.83
N HIS A 220 -2.02 7.62 -4.79
CA HIS A 220 -2.84 6.98 -5.83
C HIS A 220 -2.89 7.78 -7.13
N GLN A 221 -2.79 9.11 -7.06
CA GLN A 221 -2.75 9.99 -8.23
C GLN A 221 -1.58 11.00 -8.12
N PRO A 222 -0.32 10.52 -8.15
CA PRO A 222 0.85 11.35 -7.90
C PRO A 222 1.02 12.42 -8.99
N LEU A 223 1.54 13.58 -8.60
CA LEU A 223 1.89 14.66 -9.54
C LEU A 223 2.89 14.16 -10.60
N ALA A 224 3.90 13.40 -10.18
CA ALA A 224 4.80 12.68 -11.04
C ALA A 224 4.80 11.20 -10.66
N ARG A 225 4.39 10.33 -11.60
CA ARG A 225 4.50 8.88 -11.41
C ARG A 225 5.95 8.39 -11.42
N ARG A 226 6.85 9.12 -12.07
CA ARG A 226 8.23 8.73 -12.28
C ARG A 226 9.11 9.97 -12.35
N MET A 227 10.27 9.94 -11.68
CA MET A 227 11.31 10.95 -11.80
C MET A 227 12.67 10.38 -11.44
N ARG A 228 13.73 11.17 -11.60
CA ARG A 228 15.07 10.77 -11.21
C ARG A 228 15.60 11.63 -10.06
N ILE A 229 16.21 10.99 -9.07
CA ILE A 229 16.96 11.65 -8.00
C ILE A 229 18.43 11.24 -8.17
N GLY A 230 19.26 12.16 -8.66
CA GLY A 230 20.63 11.82 -9.04
C GLY A 230 20.67 10.77 -10.15
N GLY A 231 21.17 9.56 -9.85
CA GLY A 231 21.17 8.41 -10.75
C GLY A 231 20.01 7.44 -10.57
N THR A 232 19.25 7.56 -9.47
CA THR A 232 18.20 6.61 -9.09
C THR A 232 16.89 6.92 -9.77
N GLU A 233 16.33 5.92 -10.45
CA GLU A 233 15.01 6.02 -11.07
C GLU A 233 13.91 5.74 -10.02
N CYS A 234 13.15 6.77 -9.66
CA CYS A 234 12.06 6.69 -8.70
C CYS A 234 10.74 6.46 -9.43
N VAL A 235 10.01 5.41 -9.11
CA VAL A 235 8.78 5.04 -9.81
C VAL A 235 7.69 4.65 -8.82
N ASN A 236 6.55 5.33 -8.92
CA ASN A 236 5.31 4.89 -8.31
C ASN A 236 4.69 3.76 -9.18
N VAL A 237 4.67 2.54 -8.64
CA VAL A 237 4.14 1.33 -9.29
C VAL A 237 2.66 1.06 -8.95
N GLY A 238 2.05 1.89 -8.09
CA GLY A 238 0.60 1.97 -7.91
C GLY A 238 -0.07 2.82 -9.00
N HIS A 239 -1.37 3.08 -8.95
CA HIS A 239 -2.41 2.52 -8.08
C HIS A 239 -2.99 1.26 -8.76
N PHE A 240 -2.60 0.07 -8.31
CA PHE A 240 -2.92 -1.17 -9.03
C PHE A 240 -4.43 -1.47 -9.02
N ALA A 241 -5.13 -1.15 -7.93
CA ALA A 241 -6.57 -1.40 -7.83
C ALA A 241 -7.36 -0.78 -9.00
N ALA A 242 -7.01 0.44 -9.41
CA ALA A 242 -7.65 1.14 -10.51
C ALA A 242 -7.14 0.71 -11.90
N THR A 243 -5.86 0.37 -12.02
CA THR A 243 -5.24 0.14 -13.33
C THR A 243 -5.27 -1.32 -13.77
N GLY A 244 -5.22 -2.26 -12.82
CA GLY A 244 -5.07 -3.70 -13.06
C GLY A 244 -3.81 -4.07 -13.86
N ARG A 245 -2.84 -3.15 -13.97
CA ARG A 245 -1.65 -3.30 -14.81
C ARG A 245 -0.39 -3.24 -13.96
N PRO A 246 0.43 -4.32 -13.92
CA PRO A 246 1.69 -4.27 -13.22
C PRO A 246 2.69 -3.35 -13.94
N TRP A 247 3.63 -2.79 -13.19
CA TRP A 247 4.83 -2.19 -13.74
C TRP A 247 5.93 -3.25 -13.89
N THR A 248 6.52 -3.36 -15.07
CA THR A 248 7.54 -4.37 -15.38
C THR A 248 8.93 -3.77 -15.19
N LEU A 249 9.77 -4.50 -14.47
CA LEU A 249 11.20 -4.27 -14.40
C LEU A 249 11.88 -5.37 -15.21
N GLU A 250 12.67 -4.98 -16.22
CA GLU A 250 13.52 -5.88 -16.99
C GLU A 250 14.98 -5.63 -16.60
N TRP A 251 15.76 -6.70 -16.48
CA TRP A 251 17.17 -6.67 -16.10
C TRP A 251 18.03 -7.54 -17.03
#